data_AF-A0A3A4WRG8-F1
#
_entry.id   AF-A0A3A4WRG8-F1
#
_cell.length_a   1.000
_cell.length_b   1.000
_cell.length_c   1.000
_cell.angle_alpha   90.00
_cell.angle_beta   90.00
_cell.angle_gamma   90.00
#
_symmetry.space_group_name_H-M   'P 1'
#
loop_
_entity.id
_entity.type
_entity.pdbx_description
1 polymer ?
#
loop_
_entity_poly.entity_id
_entity_poly.type
_entity_poly.pdbx_seq_one_letter_code
_entity_poly.pdbx_strand_id
1 'polypeptide(L)'
;MQRVAIRRLGLWSVFKFSLVAYLILFAIIFVMLLVSYLVALGIGALTAEQQSEALRQFGLSGGVALLLAFFGGIFAALFYAIINWLAAVVYNVLAMMTGGIEVLVEKTEEEARRGIAA
;
A
#
# COMPACT_ATOMS: atom_id res chain seq x y z
N MET A 1 -9.98 9.88 30.62
CA MET A 1 -8.98 9.66 29.55
C MET A 1 -7.89 8.77 30.08
N GLN A 2 -7.63 7.63 29.45
CA GLN A 2 -6.57 6.71 29.85
C GLN A 2 -5.36 6.92 28.92
N ARG A 3 -4.17 7.15 29.50
CA ARG A 3 -2.92 7.19 28.74
C ARG A 3 -2.47 5.76 28.47
N VAL A 4 -2.32 5.41 27.20
CA VAL A 4 -1.82 4.10 26.78
C VAL A 4 -0.59 4.34 25.91
N ALA A 5 0.55 3.73 26.25
CA ALA A 5 1.77 3.85 25.46
C ALA A 5 1.92 2.64 24.52
N ILE A 6 2.06 2.88 23.21
CA ILE A 6 2.36 1.83 22.23
C ILE A 6 3.87 1.60 22.24
N ARG A 7 4.32 0.60 23.01
CA ARG A 7 5.74 0.25 23.12
C ARG A 7 6.23 -0.74 22.06
N ARG A 8 5.33 -1.44 21.37
CA ARG A 8 5.68 -2.44 20.37
C ARG A 8 4.62 -2.55 19.28
N LEU A 9 5.07 -2.54 18.04
CA LEU A 9 4.28 -2.87 16.86
C LEU A 9 4.46 -4.35 16.50
N GLY A 10 3.35 -5.01 16.17
CA GLY A 10 3.35 -6.37 15.65
C GLY A 10 3.91 -6.38 14.23
N LEU A 11 5.17 -6.78 14.08
CA LEU A 11 5.88 -6.81 12.79
C LEU A 11 5.07 -7.48 11.68
N TRP A 12 4.59 -8.69 11.93
CA TRP A 12 3.78 -9.44 10.97
C TRP A 12 2.45 -8.77 10.63
N SER A 13 1.85 -8.06 11.59
CA SER A 13 0.61 -7.32 11.39
C SER A 13 0.84 -6.11 10.48
N VAL A 14 1.94 -5.36 10.70
CA VAL A 14 2.32 -4.21 9.87
C VAL A 14 2.59 -4.65 8.43
N PHE A 15 3.29 -5.77 8.23
CA PHE A 15 3.56 -6.31 6.90
C PHE A 15 2.27 -6.69 6.17
N LYS A 16 1.41 -7.51 6.79
CA LYS A 16 0.15 -7.95 6.18
C LYS A 16 -0.75 -6.77 5.85
N PHE A 17 -0.90 -5.83 6.78
CA PHE A 17 -1.71 -4.63 6.58
C PHE A 17 -1.17 -3.78 5.43
N SER A 18 0.14 -3.49 5.42
CA SER A 18 0.77 -2.71 4.35
C SER A 18 0.66 -3.40 3.00
N LEU A 19 0.90 -4.71 2.94
CA LEU A 19 0.80 -5.48 1.71
C LEU A 19 -0.60 -5.41 1.12
N VAL A 20 -1.64 -5.61 1.94
CA VAL A 20 -3.05 -5.51 1.49
C VAL A 20 -3.36 -4.10 1.01
N ALA A 21 -2.94 -3.07 1.75
CA ALA A 21 -3.16 -1.68 1.37
C ALA A 21 -2.51 -1.34 0.02
N TYR A 22 -1.24 -1.72 -0.19
CA TYR A 22 -0.55 -1.48 -1.46
C TYR A 22 -1.10 -2.30 -2.61
N LEU A 23 -1.57 -3.54 -2.37
CA LEU A 23 -2.22 -4.34 -3.40
C LEU A 23 -3.57 -3.74 -3.84
N ILE A 24 -4.36 -3.20 -2.91
CA ILE A 24 -5.60 -2.48 -3.24
C ILE A 24 -5.29 -1.24 -4.06
N LEU A 25 -4.31 -0.44 -3.63
CA LEU A 25 -3.89 0.76 -4.35
C LEU A 25 -3.41 0.42 -5.77
N PHE A 26 -2.57 -0.61 -5.88
CA PHE A 26 -2.12 -1.15 -7.17
C PHE A 26 -3.31 -1.56 -8.04
N ALA A 27 -4.28 -2.30 -7.51
CA ALA A 27 -5.44 -2.74 -8.27
C ALA A 27 -6.25 -1.54 -8.82
N ILE A 28 -6.47 -0.50 -8.02
CA ILE A 28 -7.17 0.72 -8.47
C ILE A 28 -6.41 1.38 -9.62
N ILE A 29 -5.10 1.63 -9.44
CA ILE A 29 -4.26 2.29 -10.44
C ILE A 29 -4.17 1.44 -11.72
N PHE A 30 -3.96 0.14 -11.58
CA PHE A 30 -3.84 -0.77 -12.71
C PHE A 30 -5.13 -0.89 -13.50
N VAL A 31 -6.29 -0.95 -12.84
CA VAL A 31 -7.60 -0.95 -13.51
C VAL A 31 -7.81 0.35 -14.27
N MET A 32 -7.46 1.52 -13.69
CA MET A 32 -7.53 2.79 -14.41
C MET A 32 -6.64 2.79 -15.66
N LEU A 33 -5.41 2.29 -15.55
CA LEU A 33 -4.47 2.17 -16.67
C LEU A 33 -5.00 1.22 -17.75
N LEU A 34 -5.53 0.06 -17.35
CA LEU A 34 -6.09 -0.95 -18.24
C LEU A 34 -7.29 -0.41 -19.01
N VAL A 35 -8.25 0.22 -18.33
CA VAL A 35 -9.42 0.83 -18.98
C VAL A 35 -8.99 1.91 -19.98
N SER A 36 -8.04 2.77 -19.59
CA SER A 36 -7.50 3.80 -20.48
C SER A 36 -6.85 3.20 -21.73
N TYR A 37 -6.10 2.11 -21.57
CA TYR A 37 -5.49 1.37 -22.67
C TYR A 37 -6.54 0.75 -23.62
N LEU A 38 -7.59 0.13 -23.07
CA LEU A 38 -8.67 -0.46 -23.87
C LEU A 38 -9.47 0.59 -24.65
N VAL A 39 -9.76 1.73 -24.04
CA VAL A 39 -10.42 2.85 -24.73
C VAL A 39 -9.55 3.36 -25.87
N ALA A 40 -8.25 3.55 -25.63
CA ALA A 40 -7.30 4.00 -26.66
C ALA A 40 -7.19 3.01 -27.82
N LEU A 41 -7.26 1.70 -27.55
CA LEU A 41 -7.34 0.67 -28.59
C LEU A 41 -8.66 0.76 -29.38
N GLY A 42 -9.79 0.91 -28.69
CA GLY A 42 -11.12 0.93 -29.30
C GLY A 42 -11.37 2.12 -30.24
N ILE A 43 -10.78 3.28 -29.94
CA ILE A 43 -10.88 4.48 -30.80
C ILE A 43 -9.80 4.53 -31.90
N GLY A 44 -8.91 3.53 -31.96
CA GLY A 44 -7.82 3.49 -32.93
C GLY A 44 -6.71 4.52 -32.69
N ALA A 45 -6.66 5.16 -31.52
CA ALA A 45 -5.60 6.11 -31.14
C ALA A 45 -4.23 5.43 -30.89
N LEU A 46 -4.21 4.10 -30.88
CA LEU A 46 -3.00 3.29 -30.80
C LEU A 46 -2.68 2.65 -32.17
N THR A 47 -2.59 3.47 -33.22
CA THR A 47 -1.92 3.03 -34.45
C THR A 47 -0.41 2.92 -34.21
N ALA A 48 0.29 2.08 -34.98
CA ALA A 48 1.74 1.82 -34.82
C ALA A 48 2.62 3.10 -34.89
N GLU A 49 2.07 4.21 -35.40
CA GLU A 49 2.71 5.53 -35.45
C GLU A 49 2.49 6.39 -34.20
N GLN A 50 1.46 6.11 -33.39
CA GLN A 50 1.10 6.86 -32.19
C GLN A 50 1.49 6.17 -30.88
N GLN A 51 2.21 5.04 -30.94
CA GLN A 51 2.89 4.52 -29.76
C GLN A 51 3.82 5.60 -29.22
N SER A 52 3.78 5.85 -27.90
CA SER A 52 4.60 6.89 -27.29
C SER A 52 6.05 6.71 -27.71
N GLU A 53 6.72 7.82 -28.06
CA GLU A 53 8.14 7.84 -28.47
C GLU A 53 9.01 7.02 -27.50
N ALA A 54 8.67 7.05 -26.21
CA ALA A 54 9.29 6.28 -25.15
C ALA A 54 9.17 4.75 -25.35
N LEU A 55 7.99 4.22 -25.72
CA LEU A 55 7.81 2.79 -25.96
C LEU A 55 8.57 2.32 -27.20
N ARG A 56 8.63 3.17 -28.24
CA ARG A 56 9.39 2.91 -29.46
C ARG A 56 10.90 2.85 -29.20
N GLN A 57 11.44 3.73 -28.36
CA GLN A 57 12.86 3.72 -27.99
C GLN A 57 13.30 2.41 -27.32
N PHE A 58 12.40 1.74 -26.62
CA PHE A 58 12.66 0.44 -25.99
C PHE A 58 12.17 -0.75 -26.84
N GLY A 59 11.62 -0.53 -28.03
CA GLY A 59 11.04 -1.58 -28.87
C GLY A 59 9.86 -2.32 -28.23
N LEU A 60 9.19 -1.70 -27.25
CA LEU A 60 8.12 -2.31 -26.47
C LEU A 60 6.76 -2.02 -27.10
N SER A 61 5.95 -3.06 -27.30
CA SER A 61 4.55 -2.88 -27.66
C SER A 61 3.73 -2.45 -26.45
N GLY A 62 2.60 -1.76 -26.68
CA GLY A 62 1.72 -1.33 -25.59
C GLY A 62 1.22 -2.48 -24.70
N GLY A 63 1.00 -3.66 -25.27
CA GLY A 63 0.62 -4.85 -24.51
C GLY A 63 1.75 -5.36 -23.60
N VAL A 64 2.99 -5.36 -24.08
CA VAL A 64 4.15 -5.73 -23.26
C VAL A 64 4.37 -4.71 -22.13
N ALA A 65 4.18 -3.42 -22.41
CA ALA A 65 4.26 -2.38 -21.39
C ALA A 65 3.21 -2.55 -20.29
N LEU A 66 1.98 -2.94 -20.66
CA LEU A 66 0.93 -3.23 -19.69
C LEU A 66 1.29 -4.42 -18.79
N LEU A 67 1.89 -5.46 -19.38
CA LEU A 67 2.34 -6.64 -18.65
C LEU A 67 3.50 -6.31 -17.70
N LEU A 68 4.45 -5.49 -18.15
CA LEU A 68 5.53 -4.95 -17.29
C LEU A 68 4.97 -4.09 -16.16
N ALA A 69 3.98 -3.25 -16.43
CA ALA A 69 3.31 -2.44 -15.40
C ALA A 69 2.59 -3.31 -14.37
N PHE A 70 1.99 -4.42 -14.79
CA PHE A 70 1.33 -5.37 -13.89
C PHE A 70 2.33 -6.02 -12.92
N PHE A 71 3.38 -6.67 -13.46
CA PHE A 71 4.39 -7.32 -12.62
C PHE A 71 5.19 -6.32 -11.80
N GLY A 72 5.53 -5.17 -12.39
CA GLY A 72 6.20 -4.07 -11.71
C GLY A 72 5.39 -3.51 -10.54
N GLY A 73 4.08 -3.37 -10.70
CA GLY A 73 3.19 -2.91 -9.64
C GLY A 73 3.05 -3.91 -8.50
N ILE A 74 2.94 -5.22 -8.79
CA ILE A 74 2.97 -6.27 -7.76
C ILE A 74 4.29 -6.26 -7.00
N PHE A 75 5.41 -6.19 -7.73
CA PHE A 75 6.73 -6.13 -7.12
C PHE A 75 6.90 -4.89 -6.25
N ALA A 76 6.45 -3.73 -6.72
CA ALA A 76 6.48 -2.49 -5.96
C ALA A 76 5.63 -2.59 -4.68
N ALA A 77 4.42 -3.15 -4.75
CA ALA A 77 3.56 -3.34 -3.58
C ALA A 77 4.24 -4.21 -2.51
N LEU A 78 4.88 -5.31 -2.93
CA LEU A 78 5.65 -6.17 -2.03
C LEU A 78 6.86 -5.43 -1.44
N PHE A 79 7.61 -4.72 -2.29
CA PHE A 79 8.80 -3.97 -1.89
C PHE A 79 8.47 -2.91 -0.82
N TYR A 80 7.44 -2.10 -1.03
CA TYR A 80 7.01 -1.10 -0.04
C TYR A 80 6.46 -1.73 1.25
N ALA A 81 5.78 -2.88 1.15
CA ALA A 81 5.36 -3.62 2.35
C ALA A 81 6.57 -4.09 3.20
N ILE A 82 7.65 -4.53 2.55
CA ILE A 82 8.90 -4.90 3.22
C ILE A 82 9.56 -3.67 3.87
N ILE A 83 9.59 -2.53 3.19
CA ILE A 83 10.10 -1.28 3.76
C ILE A 83 9.31 -0.90 5.03
N ASN A 84 7.99 -0.97 5.00
CA ASN A 84 7.17 -0.67 6.18
C ASN A 84 7.40 -1.68 7.32
N TRP A 85 7.63 -2.94 6.98
CA TRP A 85 8.00 -3.95 7.97
C TRP A 85 9.33 -3.60 8.64
N LEU A 86 10.35 -3.19 7.87
CA LEU A 86 11.63 -2.70 8.41
C LEU A 86 11.43 -1.44 9.26
N ALA A 87 10.58 -0.50 8.82
CA ALA A 87 10.25 0.69 9.60
C ALA A 87 9.64 0.33 10.97
N ALA A 88 8.81 -0.71 11.04
CA ALA A 88 8.28 -1.22 12.30
C ALA A 88 9.36 -1.86 13.20
N VAL A 89 10.39 -2.50 12.62
CA VAL A 89 11.56 -2.97 13.38
C VAL A 89 12.28 -1.77 14.00
N VAL A 90 12.57 -0.75 13.20
CA VAL A 90 13.24 0.47 13.67
C VAL A 90 12.41 1.16 14.76
N TYR A 91 11.10 1.28 14.57
CA TYR A 91 10.19 1.81 15.59
C TYR A 91 10.30 1.05 16.91
N ASN A 92 10.29 -0.29 16.87
CA ASN A 92 10.37 -1.10 18.08
C ASN A 92 11.69 -0.90 18.83
N VAL A 93 12.80 -0.72 18.12
CA VAL A 93 14.11 -0.42 18.72
C VAL A 93 14.09 0.97 19.36
N LEU A 94 13.60 1.98 18.65
CA LEU A 94 13.52 3.35 19.17
C LEU A 94 12.58 3.45 20.37
N ALA A 95 11.41 2.80 20.31
CA ALA A 95 10.43 2.79 21.38
C ALA A 95 10.98 2.13 22.66
N MET A 96 11.90 1.17 22.54
CA MET A 96 12.60 0.58 23.68
C MET A 96 13.50 1.61 24.39
N MET A 97 14.07 2.56 23.65
CA MET A 97 14.96 3.61 24.19
C MET A 97 14.19 4.84 24.70
N THR A 98 13.12 5.23 24.02
CA THR A 98 12.40 6.49 24.29
C THR A 98 11.11 6.33 25.08
N GLY A 99 10.67 5.09 25.34
CA GLY A 99 9.41 4.80 26.03
C GLY A 99 8.19 4.65 25.13
N GLY A 100 8.33 4.92 23.82
CA GLY A 100 7.30 4.74 22.78
C GLY A 100 6.38 5.94 22.57
N ILE A 101 5.31 5.76 21.79
CA ILE A 101 4.30 6.81 21.54
C ILE A 101 3.18 6.69 22.58
N GLU A 102 2.92 7.77 23.31
CA GLU A 102 1.74 7.90 24.18
C GLU A 102 0.50 8.27 23.36
N VAL A 103 -0.58 7.52 23.55
CA VAL A 103 -1.89 7.77 22.95
C VAL A 103 -2.91 7.99 24.05
N LEU A 104 -3.76 8.99 23.86
CA LEU A 104 -4.88 9.28 24.74
C LEU A 104 -6.11 8.53 24.23
N VAL A 105 -6.62 7.60 25.03
CA VAL A 105 -7.83 6.86 24.71
C VAL A 105 -8.99 7.43 25.51
N GLU A 106 -10.05 7.82 24.79
CA GLU A 106 -11.33 8.19 25.37
C GLU A 106 -12.18 6.92 25.52
N LYS A 107 -12.65 6.63 26.74
CA LYS A 107 -13.50 5.45 26.98
C LYS A 107 -14.91 5.76 26.50
N THR A 108 -15.42 4.99 25.55
CA THR A 108 -16.82 5.03 25.14
C THR A 108 -17.70 4.46 26.28
N GLU A 109 -18.87 5.05 26.53
CA GLU A 109 -19.78 4.71 27.66
C GLU A 109 -20.12 3.21 27.78
N GLU A 110 -20.11 2.46 26.68
CA GLU A 110 -20.37 1.00 26.68
C GLU A 110 -19.33 0.19 27.47
N GLU A 111 -18.05 0.59 27.47
CA GLU A 111 -17.00 -0.09 28.25
C GLU A 111 -17.07 0.28 29.74
N ALA A 112 -17.55 1.49 30.07
CA ALA A 112 -17.76 1.90 31.45
C ALA A 112 -18.90 1.11 32.13
N ARG A 113 -19.98 0.79 31.39
CA ARG A 113 -21.09 -0.03 31.90
C ARG A 113 -20.71 -1.48 32.16
N ARG A 114 -19.83 -2.09 31.35
CA ARG A 114 -19.40 -3.48 31.54
C ARG A 114 -18.46 -3.66 32.75
N GLY A 115 -17.71 -2.63 33.14
CA GLY A 115 -16.84 -2.68 34.31
C GLY A 115 -17.56 -2.56 35.67
N ILE A 116 -18.85 -2.22 35.69
CA ILE A 116 -19.66 -2.12 36.93
C ILE A 116 -20.41 -3.43 37.21
N ALA A 117 -20.49 -4.34 36.23
CA ALA A 117 -21.21 -5.61 36.33
C ALA A 117 -20.33 -6.81 36.76
N ALA A 118 -19.08 -6.57 37.14
CA ALA A 118 -18.13 -7.57 37.65
C ALA A 118 -17.62 -7.13 39.03
#